data_AF-A0A966BGZ9-F1
#
_entry.id   AF-A0A966BGZ9-F1
#
_cell.length_a   1.000
_cell.length_b   1.000
_cell.length_c   1.000
_cell.angle_alpha   90.00
_cell.angle_beta   90.00
_cell.angle_gamma   90.00
#
_symmetry.space_group_name_H-M   'P 1'
#
loop_
_entity.id
_entity.type
_entity.pdbx_description
1 polymer ?
#
loop_
_entity_poly.entity_id
_entity_poly.type
_entity_poly.pdbx_seq_one_letter_code
_entity_poly.pdbx_strand_id
1 'polypeptide(L)'
;MNKWFDASDTLLSEFQEALDSLVVHKVAGPANERSTGISIYFPAEISYLDLGDEPVEQLSSHPYFQNFESLEWTNFLGDYLVGGTELPEASYPEIDLDSVESDTSEYGLEISAYLEPGTFENLAEVNIYYGVVDPADGELYFIGEEEGYFDLDDEEGYVSAYYDFSILSLSDGEDEIYAYSELWIDGDLMLVDIPLSYVPSNEFDTDDPPHDVTLALAIDEDMLVVSEVYYEVDEYDQWGEVTLDPEGLISPLVQLWDEETQELYWVDSSDELSLWADKENLEYAFSTLDSGLEVWVVLEVLDFGGNSDWVELSVIVP
;
A
#
# COMPACT_ATOMS: atom_id res chain seq x y z
N MET A 1 30.34 -3.63 -11.14
CA MET A 1 29.58 -3.88 -12.38
C MET A 1 28.82 -5.17 -12.18
N ASN A 2 27.78 -5.09 -11.35
CA ASN A 2 26.93 -6.23 -11.01
C ASN A 2 26.07 -6.52 -12.22
N LYS A 3 26.20 -7.74 -12.74
CA LYS A 3 25.26 -8.27 -13.72
C LYS A 3 23.98 -8.62 -12.96
N TRP A 4 23.09 -7.65 -12.83
CA TRP A 4 21.70 -7.95 -12.54
C TRP A 4 21.17 -8.87 -13.65
N PHE A 5 20.35 -9.82 -13.25
CA PHE A 5 19.82 -10.97 -13.99
C PHE A 5 19.72 -10.77 -15.52
N ASP A 6 20.63 -11.41 -16.28
CA ASP A 6 20.38 -11.67 -17.72
C ASP A 6 19.58 -12.97 -17.76
N ALA A 7 18.28 -12.88 -17.48
CA ALA A 7 17.36 -13.99 -17.72
C ALA A 7 17.38 -14.24 -19.23
N SER A 8 18.28 -15.13 -19.68
CA SER A 8 18.36 -15.48 -21.09
C SER A 8 16.94 -15.83 -21.58
N ASP A 9 16.55 -15.39 -22.78
CA ASP A 9 15.20 -15.62 -23.35
C ASP A 9 14.70 -17.06 -23.15
N THR A 10 15.62 -18.03 -23.14
CA THR A 10 15.37 -19.45 -22.86
C THR A 10 14.81 -19.71 -21.45
N LEU A 11 15.35 -19.09 -20.40
CA LEU A 11 14.93 -19.31 -19.01
C LEU A 11 13.54 -18.72 -18.76
N LEU A 12 13.26 -17.54 -19.32
CA LEU A 12 11.94 -16.92 -19.24
C LEU A 12 10.89 -17.79 -19.97
N SER A 13 11.24 -18.33 -21.15
CA SER A 13 10.38 -19.25 -21.89
C SER A 13 10.12 -20.55 -21.12
N GLU A 14 11.14 -21.14 -20.49
CA GLU A 14 10.99 -22.36 -19.69
C GLU A 14 10.11 -22.13 -18.46
N PHE A 15 10.25 -20.97 -17.79
CA PHE A 15 9.41 -20.59 -16.66
C PHE A 15 7.95 -20.37 -17.08
N GLN A 16 7.71 -19.67 -18.20
CA GLN A 16 6.37 -19.48 -18.75
C GLN A 16 5.70 -20.81 -19.13
N GLU A 17 6.42 -21.73 -19.78
CA GLU A 17 5.90 -23.06 -20.10
C GLU A 17 5.54 -23.88 -18.84
N ALA A 18 6.33 -23.74 -17.77
CA ALA A 18 6.05 -24.39 -16.49
C ALA A 18 4.79 -23.79 -15.81
N LEU A 19 4.67 -22.46 -15.79
CA LEU A 19 3.49 -21.76 -15.28
C LEU A 19 2.23 -22.15 -16.05
N ASP A 20 2.26 -22.13 -17.38
CA ASP A 20 1.14 -22.51 -18.25
C ASP A 20 0.70 -23.97 -18.03
N SER A 21 1.63 -24.84 -17.62
CA SER A 21 1.33 -26.23 -17.27
C SER A 21 0.71 -26.40 -15.89
N LEU A 22 1.00 -25.47 -14.97
CA LEU A 22 0.51 -25.48 -13.59
C LEU A 22 -0.87 -24.81 -13.48
N VAL A 23 -1.06 -23.65 -14.12
CA VAL A 23 -2.28 -22.85 -14.08
C VAL A 23 -3.20 -23.23 -15.23
N VAL A 24 -4.01 -24.27 -15.01
CA VAL A 24 -4.92 -24.83 -16.03
C VAL A 24 -6.06 -23.88 -16.39
N HIS A 25 -6.40 -22.96 -15.48
CA HIS A 25 -7.41 -21.93 -15.70
C HIS A 25 -7.06 -20.67 -14.92
N LYS A 26 -7.14 -19.52 -15.58
CA LYS A 26 -7.10 -18.19 -14.97
C LYS A 26 -8.13 -17.29 -15.63
N VAL A 27 -8.68 -16.38 -14.85
CA VAL A 27 -9.45 -15.23 -15.34
C VAL A 27 -8.67 -14.01 -14.89
N ALA A 28 -8.34 -13.15 -15.84
CA ALA A 28 -7.65 -11.89 -15.58
C ALA A 28 -8.53 -10.78 -16.15
N GLY A 29 -8.86 -9.80 -15.32
CA GLY A 29 -9.47 -8.55 -15.78
C GLY A 29 -8.44 -7.65 -16.48
N PRO A 30 -8.88 -6.51 -17.05
CA PRO A 30 -7.99 -5.53 -17.68
C PRO A 30 -6.82 -5.09 -16.79
N ALA A 31 -7.08 -4.97 -15.48
CA ALA A 31 -6.08 -4.61 -14.49
C ALA A 31 -5.03 -5.67 -14.18
N ASN A 32 -5.36 -6.92 -14.51
CA ASN A 32 -4.56 -8.08 -14.15
C ASN A 32 -4.14 -8.87 -15.39
N GLU A 33 -4.08 -8.24 -16.58
CA GLU A 33 -3.78 -8.92 -17.84
C GLU A 33 -2.46 -9.71 -17.80
N ARG A 34 -1.49 -9.23 -17.00
CA ARG A 34 -0.19 -9.88 -16.79
C ARG A 34 -0.19 -10.92 -15.66
N SER A 35 -1.26 -11.01 -14.86
CA SER A 35 -1.36 -11.97 -13.76
C SER A 35 -1.25 -13.39 -14.28
N THR A 36 -0.42 -14.18 -13.60
CA THR A 36 -0.13 -15.57 -13.96
C THR A 36 -1.16 -16.53 -13.37
N GLY A 37 -2.02 -16.07 -12.45
CA GLY A 37 -2.95 -16.90 -11.67
C GLY A 37 -2.28 -17.61 -10.48
N ILE A 38 -1.07 -17.21 -10.13
CA ILE A 38 -0.35 -17.65 -8.93
C ILE A 38 0.14 -16.40 -8.21
N SER A 39 -0.18 -16.29 -6.93
CA SER A 39 0.48 -15.36 -6.01
C SER A 39 1.72 -16.03 -5.39
N ILE A 40 2.70 -15.21 -5.03
CA ILE A 40 3.87 -15.66 -4.28
C ILE A 40 4.03 -14.73 -3.09
N TYR A 41 4.22 -15.30 -1.90
CA TYR A 41 4.56 -14.51 -0.73
C TYR A 41 5.99 -14.00 -0.84
N PHE A 42 6.13 -12.68 -0.97
CA PHE A 42 7.39 -11.94 -0.97
C PHE A 42 7.29 -10.84 0.10
N PRO A 43 7.78 -11.07 1.32
CA PRO A 43 7.89 -10.00 2.29
C PRO A 43 9.03 -9.07 1.87
N ALA A 44 8.70 -7.80 1.61
CA ALA A 44 9.67 -6.80 1.18
C ALA A 44 10.74 -6.51 2.25
N GLU A 45 10.37 -6.58 3.52
CA GLU A 45 11.26 -6.41 4.65
C GLU A 45 11.00 -7.42 5.78
N ILE A 46 11.92 -7.48 6.73
CA ILE A 46 11.93 -8.48 7.81
C ILE A 46 10.77 -8.29 8.80
N SER A 47 10.32 -7.05 9.00
CA SER A 47 9.20 -6.70 9.88
C SER A 47 7.92 -7.47 9.53
N TYR A 48 7.68 -7.71 8.23
CA TYR A 48 6.49 -8.40 7.71
C TYR A 48 6.48 -9.92 7.95
N LEU A 49 7.54 -10.50 8.52
CA LEU A 49 7.65 -11.95 8.71
C LEU A 49 7.23 -12.43 10.11
N ASP A 50 6.74 -11.56 10.99
CA ASP A 50 6.41 -11.81 12.41
C ASP A 50 7.35 -12.85 13.06
N LEU A 51 8.66 -12.67 12.86
CA LEU A 51 9.67 -13.60 13.36
C LEU A 51 9.87 -13.47 14.88
N GLY A 52 9.27 -12.46 15.51
CA GLY A 52 9.59 -12.07 16.88
C GLY A 52 11.09 -11.81 17.05
N ASP A 53 11.72 -12.49 18.02
CA ASP A 53 13.17 -12.43 18.27
C ASP A 53 14.00 -13.41 17.41
N GLU A 54 13.38 -14.13 16.46
CA GLU A 54 14.09 -15.14 15.67
C GLU A 54 14.96 -14.49 14.57
N PRO A 55 16.21 -14.94 14.40
CA PRO A 55 17.10 -14.47 13.34
C PRO A 55 16.55 -14.79 11.93
N VAL A 56 16.80 -13.91 10.95
CA VAL A 56 16.52 -14.14 9.52
C VAL A 56 17.11 -15.45 9.02
N GLU A 57 18.28 -15.85 9.53
CA GLU A 57 18.93 -17.10 9.17
C GLU A 57 18.12 -18.35 9.56
N GLN A 58 17.07 -18.19 10.37
CA GLN A 58 16.10 -19.22 10.72
C GLN A 58 14.80 -19.17 9.91
N LEU A 59 14.71 -18.38 8.83
CA LEU A 59 13.57 -18.34 7.90
C LEU A 59 13.05 -19.74 7.51
N SER A 60 13.94 -20.69 7.23
CA SER A 60 13.58 -22.08 6.91
C SER A 60 12.80 -22.82 8.01
N SER A 61 12.80 -22.28 9.24
CA SER A 61 12.06 -22.79 10.38
C SER A 61 10.71 -22.08 10.59
N HIS A 62 10.42 -20.99 9.88
CA HIS A 62 9.12 -20.33 9.96
C HIS A 62 8.01 -21.24 9.38
N PRO A 63 6.81 -21.34 10.01
CA PRO A 63 5.75 -22.25 9.58
C PRO A 63 5.39 -22.14 8.10
N TYR A 64 5.42 -20.92 7.55
CA TYR A 64 5.21 -20.69 6.12
C TYR A 64 6.19 -21.49 5.26
N PHE A 65 7.48 -21.48 5.60
CA PHE A 65 8.53 -22.10 4.79
C PHE A 65 8.72 -23.61 5.03
N GLN A 66 8.15 -24.17 6.10
CA GLN A 66 8.33 -25.59 6.44
C GLN A 66 7.68 -26.57 5.45
N ASN A 67 6.73 -26.10 4.64
CA ASN A 67 5.92 -26.95 3.75
C ASN A 67 6.46 -27.04 2.32
N PHE A 68 7.55 -26.35 1.98
CA PHE A 68 8.12 -26.39 0.62
C PHE A 68 9.12 -27.55 0.45
N GLU A 69 8.98 -28.33 -0.62
CA GLU A 69 9.96 -29.37 -0.99
C GLU A 69 11.29 -28.79 -1.50
N SER A 70 11.26 -27.53 -1.97
CA SER A 70 12.37 -26.78 -2.55
C SER A 70 12.69 -25.60 -1.63
N LEU A 71 13.96 -25.45 -1.26
CA LEU A 71 14.45 -24.37 -0.37
C LEU A 71 14.96 -23.17 -1.17
N GLU A 72 14.92 -23.22 -2.49
CA GLU A 72 15.45 -22.19 -3.38
C GLU A 72 14.77 -20.84 -3.16
N TRP A 73 13.44 -20.82 -2.97
CA TRP A 73 12.70 -19.60 -2.62
C TRP A 73 13.09 -19.07 -1.24
N THR A 74 13.11 -19.95 -0.24
CA THR A 74 13.51 -19.60 1.14
C THR A 74 14.94 -19.08 1.22
N ASN A 75 15.87 -19.67 0.46
CA ASN A 75 17.26 -19.22 0.41
C ASN A 75 17.37 -17.85 -0.26
N PHE A 76 16.66 -17.65 -1.38
CA PHE A 76 16.62 -16.36 -2.05
C PHE A 76 16.06 -15.26 -1.15
N LEU A 77 14.91 -15.52 -0.49
CA LEU A 77 14.34 -14.58 0.47
C LEU A 77 15.29 -14.30 1.65
N GLY A 78 15.96 -15.34 2.17
CA GLY A 78 16.96 -15.17 3.21
C GLY A 78 18.12 -14.29 2.78
N ASP A 79 18.69 -14.53 1.60
CA ASP A 79 19.78 -13.70 1.06
C ASP A 79 19.33 -12.26 0.80
N TYR A 80 18.10 -12.05 0.29
CA TYR A 80 17.52 -10.72 0.06
C TYR A 80 17.35 -9.94 1.36
N LEU A 81 16.68 -10.54 2.35
CA LEU A 81 16.39 -9.89 3.63
C LEU A 81 17.66 -9.66 4.45
N VAL A 82 18.59 -10.63 4.48
CA VAL A 82 19.92 -10.40 5.11
C VAL A 82 20.65 -9.27 4.41
N GLY A 83 20.61 -9.23 3.08
CA GLY A 83 21.20 -8.14 2.29
C GLY A 83 20.70 -6.76 2.70
N GLY A 84 19.40 -6.63 2.96
CA GLY A 84 18.79 -5.41 3.49
C GLY A 84 19.32 -5.05 4.88
N THR A 85 19.39 -6.01 5.80
CA THR A 85 19.90 -5.78 7.17
C THR A 85 21.40 -5.49 7.25
N GLU A 86 22.18 -5.88 6.23
CA GLU A 86 23.62 -5.64 6.16
C GLU A 86 23.99 -4.32 5.47
N LEU A 87 22.99 -3.52 5.04
CA LEU A 87 23.22 -2.19 4.47
C LEU A 87 24.00 -1.31 5.46
N PRO A 88 25.09 -0.66 5.03
CA PRO A 88 25.78 0.31 5.87
C PRO A 88 24.85 1.48 6.25
N GLU A 89 24.83 1.89 7.52
CA GLU A 89 24.05 3.07 7.98
C GLU A 89 24.32 4.32 7.14
N ALA A 90 25.54 4.49 6.62
CA ALA A 90 25.91 5.62 5.76
C ALA A 90 25.31 5.57 4.34
N SER A 91 24.55 4.53 4.02
CA SER A 91 23.83 4.36 2.74
C SER A 91 22.32 4.22 2.93
N TYR A 92 21.81 4.41 4.15
CA TYR A 92 20.38 4.61 4.38
C TYR A 92 19.95 5.91 3.71
N PRO A 93 18.72 5.97 3.17
CA PRO A 93 18.22 7.19 2.56
C PRO A 93 18.24 8.33 3.59
N GLU A 94 18.69 9.51 3.18
CA GLU A 94 18.72 10.70 4.02
C GLU A 94 18.33 11.89 3.14
N ILE A 95 17.28 12.60 3.49
CA ILE A 95 16.79 13.77 2.76
C ILE A 95 17.67 14.99 3.11
N ASP A 96 18.19 15.67 2.09
CA ASP A 96 18.82 16.99 2.28
C ASP A 96 17.73 18.01 2.58
N LEU A 97 17.55 18.32 3.86
CA LEU A 97 16.54 19.27 4.34
C LEU A 97 16.70 20.70 3.76
N ASP A 98 17.90 21.11 3.33
CA ASP A 98 18.12 22.41 2.70
C ASP A 98 17.63 22.43 1.23
N SER A 99 17.35 21.26 0.65
CA SER A 99 16.87 21.07 -0.72
C SER A 99 15.34 20.94 -0.84
N VAL A 100 14.64 20.80 0.28
CA VAL A 100 13.19 20.58 0.30
C VAL A 100 12.46 21.80 -0.27
N GLU A 101 11.70 21.57 -1.34
CA GLU A 101 10.83 22.54 -1.97
C GLU A 101 9.37 22.05 -1.94
N SER A 102 8.42 22.98 -1.79
CA SER A 102 7.00 22.70 -1.93
C SER A 102 6.31 23.81 -2.71
N ASP A 103 5.37 23.44 -3.58
CA ASP A 103 4.49 24.36 -4.30
C ASP A 103 3.04 23.94 -4.09
N THR A 104 2.22 24.87 -3.59
CA THR A 104 0.80 24.63 -3.31
C THR A 104 -0.05 25.52 -4.21
N SER A 105 -1.03 24.93 -4.88
CA SER A 105 -1.93 25.60 -5.80
C SER A 105 -3.36 25.07 -5.70
N GLU A 106 -4.29 25.67 -6.44
CA GLU A 106 -5.67 25.18 -6.54
C GLU A 106 -5.79 23.76 -7.15
N TYR A 107 -4.69 23.22 -7.69
CA TYR A 107 -4.65 21.89 -8.28
C TYR A 107 -4.10 20.83 -7.32
N GLY A 108 -3.35 21.23 -6.30
CA GLY A 108 -2.67 20.29 -5.40
C GLY A 108 -1.41 20.87 -4.76
N LEU A 109 -0.70 20.00 -4.06
CA LEU A 109 0.62 20.19 -3.48
C LEU A 109 1.62 19.30 -4.23
N GLU A 110 2.71 19.89 -4.69
CA GLU A 110 3.92 19.17 -5.07
C GLU A 110 4.98 19.38 -3.97
N ILE A 111 5.61 18.29 -3.53
CA ILE A 111 6.76 18.32 -2.62
C ILE A 111 7.92 17.60 -3.29
N SER A 112 9.12 18.17 -3.21
CA SER A 112 10.32 17.58 -3.79
C SER A 112 11.54 17.83 -2.92
N ALA A 113 12.51 16.93 -3.00
CA ALA A 113 13.79 17.04 -2.32
C ALA A 113 14.89 16.30 -3.08
N TYR A 114 16.12 16.50 -2.64
CA TYR A 114 17.26 15.68 -3.01
C TYR A 114 17.70 14.84 -1.80
N LEU A 115 18.23 13.66 -2.08
CA LEU A 115 18.87 12.82 -1.08
C LEU A 115 20.36 13.19 -0.93
N GLU A 116 20.89 13.03 0.29
CA GLU A 116 22.30 13.24 0.57
C GLU A 116 23.19 12.32 -0.30
N PRO A 117 24.36 12.77 -0.77
CA PRO A 117 25.16 12.00 -1.71
C PRO A 117 25.56 10.61 -1.19
N GLY A 118 25.16 9.57 -1.94
CA GLY A 118 25.47 8.16 -1.63
C GLY A 118 24.37 7.43 -0.86
N THR A 119 23.24 8.07 -0.60
CA THR A 119 22.10 7.49 0.12
C THR A 119 20.98 7.00 -0.81
N PHE A 120 21.02 7.35 -2.10
CA PHE A 120 19.98 6.98 -3.08
C PHE A 120 20.21 5.62 -3.77
N GLU A 121 21.39 5.00 -3.66
CA GLU A 121 21.74 3.79 -4.42
C GLU A 121 20.85 2.57 -4.09
N ASN A 122 20.26 2.56 -2.89
CA ASN A 122 19.41 1.48 -2.38
C ASN A 122 17.93 1.87 -2.31
N LEU A 123 17.57 3.09 -2.75
CA LEU A 123 16.21 3.60 -2.72
C LEU A 123 15.29 2.64 -3.47
N ALA A 124 14.20 2.26 -2.80
CA ALA A 124 13.19 1.35 -3.32
C ALA A 124 11.87 2.06 -3.56
N GLU A 125 11.47 2.94 -2.62
CA GLU A 125 10.16 3.57 -2.63
C GLU A 125 10.27 5.05 -2.20
N VAL A 126 9.34 5.84 -2.75
CA VAL A 126 9.07 7.21 -2.31
C VAL A 126 7.56 7.28 -2.16
N ASN A 127 7.06 7.69 -1.01
CA ASN A 127 5.62 7.78 -0.74
C ASN A 127 5.26 9.16 -0.21
N ILE A 128 4.06 9.62 -0.55
CA ILE A 128 3.43 10.77 0.11
C ILE A 128 2.26 10.29 0.93
N TYR A 129 2.31 10.55 2.23
CA TYR A 129 1.19 10.34 3.15
C TYR A 129 0.50 11.67 3.41
N TYR A 130 -0.81 11.66 3.48
CA TYR A 130 -1.58 12.86 3.77
C TYR A 130 -2.68 12.60 4.79
N GLY A 131 -2.79 13.52 5.74
CA GLY A 131 -3.77 13.49 6.81
C GLY A 131 -4.43 14.83 7.04
N VAL A 132 -5.61 14.79 7.64
CA VAL A 132 -6.43 15.97 7.95
C VAL A 132 -6.61 16.05 9.45
N VAL A 133 -6.46 17.25 9.99
CA VAL A 133 -6.84 17.53 11.38
C VAL A 133 -8.33 17.77 11.42
N ASP A 134 -9.11 16.87 12.04
CA ASP A 134 -10.55 17.04 12.15
C ASP A 134 -10.86 18.24 13.06
N PRO A 135 -11.53 19.30 12.57
CA PRO A 135 -11.86 20.46 13.39
C PRO A 135 -12.84 20.18 14.54
N ALA A 136 -13.51 19.02 14.57
CA ALA A 136 -14.49 18.64 15.57
C ALA A 136 -13.85 18.15 16.88
N ASP A 137 -12.77 17.38 16.80
CA ASP A 137 -12.04 16.81 17.96
C ASP A 137 -10.58 17.28 18.04
N GLY A 138 -9.99 17.73 16.93
CA GLY A 138 -8.61 18.19 16.84
C GLY A 138 -7.60 17.05 16.63
N GLU A 139 -8.07 15.84 16.33
CA GLU A 139 -7.22 14.67 16.09
C GLU A 139 -6.75 14.64 14.62
N LEU A 140 -5.59 14.01 14.37
CA LEU A 140 -5.02 13.86 13.04
C LEU A 140 -5.38 12.48 12.47
N TYR A 141 -6.11 12.49 11.36
CA TYR A 141 -6.47 11.29 10.61
C TYR A 141 -5.72 11.27 9.29
N PHE A 142 -4.89 10.25 9.06
CA PHE A 142 -4.34 9.95 7.75
C PHE A 142 -5.43 9.31 6.88
N ILE A 143 -5.58 9.86 5.69
CA ILE A 143 -6.69 9.57 4.76
C ILE A 143 -6.22 8.99 3.43
N GLY A 144 -4.92 8.85 3.23
CA GLY A 144 -4.37 8.15 2.09
C GLY A 144 -2.88 8.31 1.94
N GLU A 145 -2.37 7.57 0.97
CA GLU A 145 -1.00 7.60 0.50
C GLU A 145 -0.93 7.44 -1.02
N GLU A 146 0.09 8.02 -1.63
CA GLU A 146 0.37 7.88 -3.06
C GLU A 146 1.84 7.58 -3.32
N GLU A 147 2.12 6.78 -4.36
CA GLU A 147 3.49 6.57 -4.84
C GLU A 147 4.06 7.88 -5.39
N GLY A 148 5.24 8.22 -4.90
CA GLY A 148 6.05 9.31 -5.38
C GLY A 148 6.88 8.93 -6.62
N TYR A 149 7.80 9.81 -6.96
CA TYR A 149 8.69 9.68 -8.09
C TYR A 149 10.13 9.80 -7.63
N PHE A 150 10.96 8.93 -8.17
CA PHE A 150 12.41 9.03 -8.13
C PHE A 150 13.00 8.54 -9.45
N ASP A 151 14.13 9.12 -9.86
CA ASP A 151 14.81 8.71 -11.09
C ASP A 151 15.96 7.75 -10.78
N LEU A 152 15.78 6.47 -11.13
CA LEU A 152 16.82 5.43 -11.02
C LEU A 152 18.05 5.69 -11.91
N ASP A 153 17.90 6.49 -12.96
CA ASP A 153 18.98 6.85 -13.88
C ASP A 153 19.68 8.17 -13.50
N ASP A 154 19.16 8.91 -12.51
CA ASP A 154 19.76 10.15 -12.01
C ASP A 154 20.69 9.89 -10.82
N GLU A 155 21.96 10.29 -10.96
CA GLU A 155 22.94 10.18 -9.87
C GLU A 155 22.79 11.31 -8.83
N GLU A 156 21.82 12.22 -9.02
CA GLU A 156 21.57 13.36 -8.13
C GLU A 156 20.62 13.03 -6.98
N GLY A 157 19.87 11.92 -7.04
CA GLY A 157 18.98 11.49 -5.94
C GLY A 157 17.74 12.37 -5.76
N TYR A 158 17.16 12.86 -6.85
CA TYR A 158 15.93 13.64 -6.82
C TYR A 158 14.71 12.77 -6.49
N VAL A 159 13.88 13.22 -5.55
CA VAL A 159 12.61 12.62 -5.18
C VAL A 159 11.50 13.65 -5.17
N SER A 160 10.28 13.26 -5.55
CA SER A 160 9.12 14.16 -5.51
C SER A 160 7.82 13.40 -5.39
N ALA A 161 6.79 14.02 -4.82
CA ALA A 161 5.45 13.47 -4.79
C ALA A 161 4.40 14.57 -4.93
N TYR A 162 3.18 14.16 -5.26
CA TYR A 162 2.08 15.06 -5.55
C TYR A 162 0.81 14.60 -4.84
N TYR A 163 0.03 15.54 -4.34
CA TYR A 163 -1.29 15.27 -3.77
C TYR A 163 -2.27 16.36 -4.23
N ASP A 164 -3.43 15.98 -4.75
CA ASP A 164 -4.41 16.90 -5.34
C ASP A 164 -5.47 17.43 -4.35
N PHE A 165 -5.28 17.17 -3.05
CA PHE A 165 -6.26 17.46 -1.99
C PHE A 165 -7.56 16.67 -2.13
N SER A 166 -7.55 15.50 -2.76
CA SER A 166 -8.71 14.62 -2.81
C SER A 166 -8.80 13.67 -1.61
N ILE A 167 -10.01 13.24 -1.29
CA ILE A 167 -10.31 12.15 -0.35
C ILE A 167 -11.29 11.21 -1.01
N LEU A 168 -11.07 9.91 -0.83
CA LEU A 168 -11.96 8.86 -1.30
C LEU A 168 -13.19 8.74 -0.40
N SER A 169 -14.34 8.47 -1.00
CA SER A 169 -15.57 8.09 -0.31
C SER A 169 -16.23 6.88 -0.99
N LEU A 170 -16.88 6.06 -0.18
CA LEU A 170 -17.72 4.94 -0.59
C LEU A 170 -19.17 5.27 -0.25
N SER A 171 -20.09 4.93 -1.14
CA SER A 171 -21.53 5.08 -0.91
C SER A 171 -22.28 3.82 -1.33
N ASP A 172 -23.28 3.41 -0.55
CA ASP A 172 -24.22 2.33 -0.92
C ASP A 172 -25.55 2.86 -1.50
N GLY A 173 -25.60 4.16 -1.78
CA GLY A 173 -26.78 4.88 -2.24
C GLY A 173 -27.73 5.35 -1.11
N GLU A 174 -27.51 4.94 0.14
CA GLU A 174 -28.20 5.45 1.32
C GLU A 174 -27.27 6.32 2.18
N ASP A 175 -26.08 5.80 2.48
CA ASP A 175 -25.04 6.44 3.27
C ASP A 175 -23.75 6.64 2.44
N GLU A 176 -22.87 7.54 2.90
CA GLU A 176 -21.57 7.84 2.30
C GLU A 176 -20.54 8.02 3.41
N ILE A 177 -19.39 7.35 3.28
CA ILE A 177 -18.32 7.34 4.30
C ILE A 177 -16.97 7.53 3.61
N TYR A 178 -16.12 8.40 4.18
CA TYR A 178 -14.76 8.61 3.69
C TYR A 178 -13.85 7.42 3.98
N ALA A 179 -12.87 7.17 3.13
CA ALA A 179 -11.99 6.02 3.24
C ALA A 179 -10.54 6.44 3.05
N TYR A 180 -9.64 5.71 3.71
CA TYR A 180 -8.24 5.69 3.34
C TYR A 180 -8.09 5.13 1.92
N SER A 181 -7.17 5.71 1.15
CA SER A 181 -6.79 5.18 -0.16
C SER A 181 -5.28 5.09 -0.29
N GLU A 182 -4.77 3.90 -0.55
CA GLU A 182 -3.41 3.68 -1.07
C GLU A 182 -3.49 3.68 -2.59
N LEU A 183 -2.86 4.64 -3.26
CA LEU A 183 -3.01 4.86 -4.70
C LEU A 183 -1.67 4.86 -5.44
N TRP A 184 -1.62 4.14 -6.56
CA TRP A 184 -0.47 4.15 -7.46
C TRP A 184 -0.90 3.95 -8.91
N ILE A 185 0.03 4.24 -9.84
CA ILE A 185 -0.24 4.19 -11.28
C ILE A 185 0.57 3.06 -11.93
N ASP A 186 -0.11 2.11 -12.58
CA ASP A 186 0.53 1.12 -13.45
C ASP A 186 0.04 1.27 -14.89
N GLY A 187 0.90 1.90 -15.72
CA GLY A 187 0.59 2.17 -17.12
C GLY A 187 -0.57 3.16 -17.27
N ASP A 188 -1.69 2.68 -17.79
CA ASP A 188 -2.91 3.50 -18.04
C ASP A 188 -3.97 3.27 -16.95
N LEU A 189 -3.60 2.62 -15.83
CA LEU A 189 -4.51 2.29 -14.74
C LEU A 189 -4.09 3.00 -13.45
N MET A 190 -5.09 3.53 -12.77
CA MET A 190 -4.99 3.90 -11.37
C MET A 190 -5.44 2.71 -10.53
N LEU A 191 -4.57 2.28 -9.61
CA LEU A 191 -4.83 1.19 -8.68
C LEU A 191 -5.05 1.80 -7.30
N VAL A 192 -6.06 1.30 -6.59
CA VAL A 192 -6.45 1.84 -5.28
C VAL A 192 -6.76 0.68 -4.34
N ASP A 193 -6.03 0.58 -3.24
CA ASP A 193 -6.33 -0.33 -2.15
C ASP A 193 -7.00 0.43 -0.99
N ILE A 194 -8.10 -0.15 -0.50
CA ILE A 194 -9.00 0.49 0.47
C ILE A 194 -9.19 -0.49 1.63
N PRO A 195 -8.70 -0.16 2.84
CA PRO A 195 -8.89 -0.98 4.02
C PRO A 195 -10.32 -0.81 4.58
N LEU A 196 -10.97 -1.93 4.87
CA LEU A 196 -12.34 -2.02 5.34
C LEU A 196 -12.42 -2.97 6.54
N SER A 197 -13.27 -2.66 7.51
CA SER A 197 -13.81 -3.66 8.42
C SER A 197 -15.07 -4.28 7.80
N TYR A 198 -15.25 -5.59 7.94
CA TYR A 198 -16.39 -6.33 7.37
C TYR A 198 -17.06 -7.20 8.41
N VAL A 199 -18.40 -7.14 8.47
CA VAL A 199 -19.23 -8.03 9.30
C VAL A 199 -20.26 -8.72 8.40
N PRO A 200 -20.19 -10.05 8.23
CA PRO A 200 -21.17 -10.78 7.44
C PRO A 200 -22.53 -10.84 8.16
N SER A 201 -23.63 -10.94 7.39
CA SER A 201 -24.99 -10.84 7.95
C SER A 201 -25.32 -11.90 9.01
N ASN A 202 -24.69 -13.07 8.94
CA ASN A 202 -24.85 -14.15 9.90
C ASN A 202 -24.15 -13.90 11.24
N GLU A 203 -23.36 -12.84 11.35
CA GLU A 203 -22.53 -12.50 12.50
C GLU A 203 -22.92 -11.18 13.18
N PHE A 204 -23.95 -10.48 12.69
CA PHE A 204 -24.45 -9.24 13.32
C PHE A 204 -24.80 -9.35 14.81
N ASP A 205 -25.17 -10.54 15.27
CA ASP A 205 -25.55 -10.81 16.66
C ASP A 205 -24.43 -11.54 17.46
N THR A 206 -23.22 -11.64 16.92
CA THR A 206 -22.07 -12.24 17.63
C THR A 206 -21.21 -11.17 18.30
N ASP A 207 -20.32 -11.60 19.20
CA ASP A 207 -19.29 -10.74 19.82
C ASP A 207 -17.93 -10.96 19.12
N ASP A 208 -17.93 -11.56 17.92
CA ASP A 208 -16.72 -11.82 17.16
C ASP A 208 -16.21 -10.50 16.55
N PRO A 209 -14.88 -10.29 16.45
CA PRO A 209 -14.35 -9.09 15.83
C PRO A 209 -14.71 -9.04 14.34
N PRO A 210 -14.85 -7.83 13.76
CA PRO A 210 -14.96 -7.68 12.31
C PRO A 210 -13.76 -8.33 11.59
N HIS A 211 -14.00 -8.72 10.34
CA HIS A 211 -12.97 -9.21 9.45
C HIS A 211 -12.22 -8.03 8.83
N ASP A 212 -10.90 -8.13 8.74
CA ASP A 212 -10.07 -7.16 8.02
C ASP A 212 -10.10 -7.52 6.53
N VAL A 213 -10.60 -6.59 5.71
CA VAL A 213 -10.78 -6.77 4.27
C VAL A 213 -10.16 -5.59 3.53
N THR A 214 -9.41 -5.86 2.47
CA THR A 214 -8.94 -4.85 1.52
C THR A 214 -9.77 -4.92 0.24
N LEU A 215 -10.37 -3.80 -0.14
CA LEU A 215 -10.97 -3.61 -1.46
C LEU A 215 -9.91 -3.04 -2.41
N ALA A 216 -9.56 -3.83 -3.42
CA ALA A 216 -8.65 -3.46 -4.50
C ALA A 216 -9.44 -3.04 -5.75
N LEU A 217 -9.29 -1.78 -6.14
CA LEU A 217 -9.88 -1.19 -7.33
C LEU A 217 -8.82 -1.02 -8.42
N ALA A 218 -9.26 -1.15 -9.66
CA ALA A 218 -8.53 -0.64 -10.80
C ALA A 218 -9.44 0.23 -11.65
N ILE A 219 -8.96 1.44 -11.94
CA ILE A 219 -9.69 2.52 -12.59
C ILE A 219 -8.95 2.87 -13.88
N ASP A 220 -9.69 2.95 -14.99
CA ASP A 220 -9.12 3.31 -16.30
C ASP A 220 -9.04 4.83 -16.55
N GLU A 221 -8.48 5.22 -17.69
CA GLU A 221 -8.34 6.63 -18.12
C GLU A 221 -9.67 7.40 -18.24
N ASP A 222 -10.80 6.68 -18.36
CA ASP A 222 -12.15 7.25 -18.43
C ASP A 222 -12.81 7.35 -17.03
N MET A 223 -12.04 7.08 -15.96
CA MET A 223 -12.50 7.01 -14.56
C MET A 223 -13.56 5.92 -14.32
N LEU A 224 -13.48 4.82 -15.06
CA LEU A 224 -14.36 3.67 -14.88
C LEU A 224 -13.64 2.58 -14.08
N VAL A 225 -14.31 2.04 -13.08
CA VAL A 225 -13.84 0.84 -12.36
C VAL A 225 -13.90 -0.35 -13.31
N VAL A 226 -12.73 -0.87 -13.67
CA VAL A 226 -12.55 -2.03 -14.57
C VAL A 226 -12.22 -3.32 -13.83
N SER A 227 -11.81 -3.21 -12.56
CA SER A 227 -11.62 -4.31 -11.64
C SER A 227 -11.99 -3.87 -10.23
N GLU A 228 -12.61 -4.78 -9.49
CA GLU A 228 -13.01 -4.59 -8.10
C GLU A 228 -12.94 -5.95 -7.42
N VAL A 229 -12.06 -6.12 -6.45
CA VAL A 229 -11.76 -7.40 -5.80
C VAL A 229 -11.62 -7.18 -4.31
N TYR A 230 -12.19 -8.07 -3.50
CA TYR A 230 -12.01 -8.05 -2.05
C TYR A 230 -11.00 -9.12 -1.67
N TYR A 231 -10.05 -8.76 -0.82
CA TYR A 231 -9.12 -9.69 -0.21
C TYR A 231 -9.30 -9.69 1.30
N GLU A 232 -9.19 -10.87 1.90
CA GLU A 232 -9.23 -11.08 3.34
C GLU A 232 -7.96 -11.84 3.76
N VAL A 233 -7.45 -11.53 4.95
CA VAL A 233 -6.37 -12.28 5.58
C VAL A 233 -6.97 -13.33 6.50
N ASP A 234 -6.64 -14.61 6.27
CA ASP A 234 -7.13 -15.70 7.12
C ASP A 234 -6.35 -15.84 8.44
N GLU A 235 -6.78 -16.78 9.29
CA GLU A 235 -6.13 -17.06 10.60
C GLU A 235 -4.66 -17.53 10.51
N TYR A 236 -4.13 -17.74 9.30
CA TYR A 236 -2.75 -18.13 9.02
C TYR A 236 -1.97 -17.04 8.28
N ASP A 237 -2.45 -15.80 8.30
CA ASP A 237 -1.90 -14.63 7.61
C ASP A 237 -1.81 -14.81 6.09
N GLN A 238 -2.73 -15.59 5.51
CA GLN A 238 -2.79 -15.80 4.06
C GLN A 238 -3.86 -14.91 3.43
N TRP A 239 -3.42 -14.14 2.43
CA TRP A 239 -4.30 -13.33 1.60
C TRP A 239 -5.07 -14.20 0.61
N GLY A 240 -6.40 -14.06 0.60
CA GLY A 240 -7.29 -14.74 -0.32
C GLY A 240 -8.39 -13.83 -0.85
N GLU A 241 -8.75 -14.00 -2.13
CA GLU A 241 -9.93 -13.34 -2.68
C GLU A 241 -11.19 -13.85 -1.97
N VAL A 242 -12.04 -12.93 -1.51
CA VAL A 242 -13.30 -13.21 -0.82
C VAL A 242 -14.47 -12.60 -1.60
N THR A 243 -15.64 -13.24 -1.49
CA THR A 243 -16.90 -12.65 -1.94
C THR A 243 -17.71 -12.27 -0.72
N LEU A 244 -17.97 -10.97 -0.55
CA LEU A 244 -18.76 -10.47 0.57
C LEU A 244 -20.25 -10.81 0.39
N ASP A 245 -20.95 -11.00 1.51
CA ASP A 245 -22.40 -11.15 1.54
C ASP A 245 -23.03 -9.77 1.29
N PRO A 246 -23.89 -9.59 0.25
CA PRO A 246 -24.55 -8.29 0.01
C PRO A 246 -25.43 -7.80 1.17
N GLU A 247 -25.86 -8.70 2.06
CA GLU A 247 -26.58 -8.34 3.29
C GLU A 247 -25.63 -8.09 4.48
N GLY A 248 -24.31 -8.15 4.29
CA GLY A 248 -23.28 -7.80 5.26
C GLY A 248 -22.99 -6.30 5.29
N LEU A 249 -22.20 -5.87 6.27
CA LEU A 249 -21.81 -4.48 6.47
C LEU A 249 -20.30 -4.31 6.29
N ILE A 250 -19.91 -3.26 5.58
CA ILE A 250 -18.52 -2.78 5.51
C ILE A 250 -18.42 -1.39 6.15
N SER A 251 -17.32 -1.11 6.84
CA SER A 251 -16.97 0.23 7.28
C SER A 251 -15.59 0.58 6.76
N PRO A 252 -15.45 1.67 5.98
CA PRO A 252 -14.14 2.13 5.56
C PRO A 252 -13.28 2.58 6.75
N LEU A 253 -11.99 2.29 6.67
CA LEU A 253 -11.03 2.63 7.71
C LEU A 253 -10.20 3.86 7.33
N VAL A 254 -9.73 4.57 8.35
CA VAL A 254 -8.69 5.61 8.29
C VAL A 254 -7.66 5.34 9.38
N GLN A 255 -6.48 5.97 9.29
CA GLN A 255 -5.47 5.84 10.34
C GLN A 255 -5.50 7.05 11.26
N LEU A 256 -5.65 6.81 12.57
CA LEU A 256 -5.57 7.84 13.59
C LEU A 256 -4.14 7.90 14.15
N TRP A 257 -3.59 9.12 14.21
CA TRP A 257 -2.31 9.39 14.85
C TRP A 257 -2.45 9.52 16.37
N ASP A 258 -1.76 8.67 17.13
CA ASP A 258 -1.66 8.80 18.58
C ASP A 258 -0.51 9.73 18.98
N GLU A 259 -0.80 10.91 19.54
CA GLU A 259 0.24 11.82 20.02
C GLU A 259 1.06 11.26 21.20
N GLU A 260 0.51 10.37 22.04
CA GLU A 260 1.19 9.81 23.22
C GLU A 260 2.17 8.70 22.82
N THR A 261 1.75 7.78 21.96
CA THR A 261 2.59 6.66 21.51
C THR A 261 3.43 7.00 20.28
N GLN A 262 3.06 8.02 19.51
CA GLN A 262 3.66 8.36 18.21
C GLN A 262 3.49 7.21 17.20
N GLU A 263 2.31 6.58 17.20
CA GLU A 263 1.97 5.44 16.34
C GLU A 263 0.65 5.70 15.60
N LEU A 264 0.50 5.08 14.44
CA LEU A 264 -0.74 5.07 13.65
C LEU A 264 -1.54 3.81 13.96
N TYR A 265 -2.86 3.93 14.02
CA TYR A 265 -3.76 2.80 14.17
C TYR A 265 -5.03 2.95 13.33
N TRP A 266 -5.48 1.84 12.77
CA TRP A 266 -6.71 1.78 11.99
C TRP A 266 -7.94 1.97 12.87
N VAL A 267 -8.86 2.83 12.43
CA VAL A 267 -10.16 3.07 13.05
C VAL A 267 -11.25 3.15 11.99
N ASP A 268 -12.48 2.82 12.36
CA ASP A 268 -13.63 3.09 11.50
C ASP A 268 -13.73 4.61 11.25
N SER A 269 -13.89 4.98 9.98
CA SER A 269 -14.04 6.38 9.57
C SER A 269 -15.37 7.00 10.06
N SER A 270 -16.32 6.16 10.49
CA SER A 270 -17.59 6.59 11.07
C SER A 270 -17.98 5.71 12.26
N ASP A 271 -18.27 6.35 13.40
CA ASP A 271 -18.78 5.66 14.60
C ASP A 271 -20.28 5.29 14.48
N GLU A 272 -21.01 5.88 13.53
CA GLU A 272 -22.47 5.78 13.45
C GLU A 272 -22.98 5.04 12.21
N LEU A 273 -22.17 5.00 11.14
CA LEU A 273 -22.57 4.50 9.83
C LEU A 273 -21.71 3.32 9.41
N SER A 274 -22.34 2.37 8.73
CA SER A 274 -21.69 1.32 7.95
C SER A 274 -22.46 1.21 6.63
N LEU A 275 -21.80 0.73 5.59
CA LEU A 275 -22.38 0.58 4.26
C LEU A 275 -22.76 -0.89 4.03
N TRP A 276 -23.79 -1.14 3.23
CA TRP A 276 -24.06 -2.49 2.75
C TRP A 276 -22.92 -2.97 1.82
N ALA A 277 -22.48 -4.20 2.01
CA ALA A 277 -21.44 -4.82 1.17
C ALA A 277 -21.95 -5.25 -0.23
N ASP A 278 -23.11 -4.73 -0.66
CA ASP A 278 -23.68 -5.00 -1.98
C ASP A 278 -22.91 -4.26 -3.07
N LYS A 279 -21.86 -4.91 -3.56
CA LYS A 279 -21.02 -4.48 -4.67
C LYS A 279 -21.77 -3.89 -5.87
N GLU A 280 -22.97 -4.38 -6.22
CA GLU A 280 -23.70 -3.85 -7.38
C GLU A 280 -24.25 -2.43 -7.16
N ASN A 281 -24.35 -1.98 -5.90
CA ASN A 281 -24.84 -0.66 -5.52
C ASN A 281 -23.76 0.25 -4.89
N LEU A 282 -22.52 -0.23 -4.76
CA LEU A 282 -21.42 0.59 -4.24
C LEU A 282 -20.94 1.58 -5.31
N GLU A 283 -20.84 2.85 -4.90
CA GLU A 283 -20.30 3.95 -5.68
C GLU A 283 -19.04 4.49 -5.00
N TYR A 284 -18.03 4.84 -5.82
CA TYR A 284 -16.73 5.34 -5.39
C TYR A 284 -16.53 6.75 -5.93
N ALA A 285 -16.11 7.69 -5.08
CA ALA A 285 -15.86 9.06 -5.51
C ALA A 285 -14.66 9.68 -4.79
N PHE A 286 -13.74 10.22 -5.57
CA PHE A 286 -12.76 11.18 -5.10
C PHE A 286 -13.37 12.58 -5.08
N SER A 287 -13.32 13.24 -3.93
CA SER A 287 -13.82 14.58 -3.74
C SER A 287 -12.71 15.48 -3.19
N THR A 288 -12.63 16.72 -3.67
CA THR A 288 -11.68 17.69 -3.13
C THR A 288 -12.09 18.07 -1.70
N LEU A 289 -11.10 18.09 -0.80
CA LEU A 289 -11.25 18.56 0.57
C LEU A 289 -11.78 20.00 0.62
N ASP A 290 -12.46 20.32 1.72
CA ASP A 290 -12.97 21.67 1.96
C ASP A 290 -11.82 22.69 2.08
N SER A 291 -11.96 23.81 1.36
CA SER A 291 -11.05 24.95 1.46
C SER A 291 -10.92 25.45 2.90
N GLY A 292 -9.69 25.67 3.35
CA GLY A 292 -9.37 26.10 4.70
C GLY A 292 -9.08 24.98 5.70
N LEU A 293 -9.20 23.71 5.31
CA LEU A 293 -8.73 22.58 6.13
C LEU A 293 -7.20 22.57 6.21
N GLU A 294 -6.69 22.17 7.37
CA GLU A 294 -5.26 21.91 7.59
C GLU A 294 -4.96 20.46 7.18
N VAL A 295 -4.04 20.33 6.24
CA VAL A 295 -3.55 19.04 5.73
C VAL A 295 -2.10 18.88 6.15
N TRP A 296 -1.84 17.76 6.79
CA TRP A 296 -0.51 17.30 7.16
C TRP A 296 -0.01 16.35 6.08
N VAL A 297 1.21 16.58 5.58
CA VAL A 297 1.78 15.82 4.47
C VAL A 297 3.17 15.36 4.86
N VAL A 298 3.46 14.09 4.60
CA VAL A 298 4.76 13.47 4.83
C VAL A 298 5.27 12.94 3.50
N LEU A 299 6.45 13.37 3.08
CA LEU A 299 7.23 12.71 2.02
C LEU A 299 8.21 11.76 2.70
N GLU A 300 8.03 10.47 2.47
CA GLU A 300 8.92 9.42 2.96
C GLU A 300 9.71 8.79 1.81
N VAL A 301 10.94 8.41 2.12
CA VAL A 301 11.81 7.63 1.24
C VAL A 301 12.24 6.36 1.95
N LEU A 302 12.21 5.21 1.28
CA LEU A 302 12.50 3.90 1.85
C LEU A 302 13.53 3.15 0.98
N ASP A 303 14.52 2.53 1.60
CA ASP A 303 15.40 1.57 0.91
C ASP A 303 14.87 0.14 0.94
N PHE A 304 15.42 -0.73 0.09
CA PHE A 304 14.98 -2.14 0.05
C PHE A 304 15.24 -2.93 1.35
N GLY A 305 15.99 -2.36 2.31
CA GLY A 305 16.26 -2.94 3.61
C GLY A 305 15.27 -2.49 4.70
N GLY A 306 14.33 -1.61 4.39
CA GLY A 306 13.35 -1.08 5.34
C GLY A 306 13.81 0.15 6.11
N ASN A 307 14.92 0.79 5.71
CA ASN A 307 15.38 2.02 6.34
C ASN A 307 14.74 3.20 5.63
N SER A 308 14.15 4.13 6.40
CA SER A 308 13.52 5.32 5.87
C SER A 308 14.05 6.62 6.46
N ASP A 309 13.79 7.70 5.73
CA ASP A 309 13.84 9.07 6.22
C ASP A 309 12.65 9.83 5.63
N TRP A 310 12.23 10.91 6.29
CA TRP A 310 11.03 11.63 5.88
C TRP A 310 11.10 13.12 6.20
N VAL A 311 10.29 13.89 5.48
CA VAL A 311 10.02 15.30 5.78
C VAL A 311 8.52 15.53 5.85
N GLU A 312 8.11 16.28 6.86
CA GLU A 312 6.71 16.65 7.09
C GLU A 312 6.48 18.14 6.86
N LEU A 313 5.30 18.49 6.37
CA LEU A 313 4.83 19.87 6.31
C LEU A 313 3.31 19.95 6.50
N SER A 314 2.85 21.13 6.93
CA SER A 314 1.43 21.45 7.04
C SER A 314 1.07 22.55 6.05
N VAL A 315 -0.01 22.34 5.29
CA VAL A 315 -0.59 23.28 4.33
C VAL A 315 -2.07 23.47 4.57
N ILE A 316 -2.61 24.56 4.04
CA ILE A 316 -4.05 24.83 4.07
C ILE A 316 -4.59 24.60 2.66
N VAL A 317 -5.69 23.84 2.57
CA VAL A 317 -6.42 23.65 1.30
C VAL A 317 -6.81 25.04 0.74
N PRO A 318 -6.38 25.42 -0.48
CA PRO A 318 -6.48 26.80 -1.00
C PRO A 318 -7.87 27.42 -1.13
#